data_AF-A0A953TTE2-F1
#
_entry.id   AF-A0A953TTE2-F1
#
_cell.length_a   1.000
_cell.length_b   1.000
_cell.length_c   1.000
_cell.angle_alpha   90.00
_cell.angle_beta   90.00
_cell.angle_gamma   90.00
#
_symmetry.space_group_name_H-M   'P 1'
#
loop_
_entity.id
_entity.type
_entity.pdbx_description
1 polymer ?
#
loop_
_entity_poly.entity_id
_entity_poly.type
_entity_poly.pdbx_seq_one_letter_code
_entity_poly.pdbx_strand_id
1 'polypeptide(L)'
;MTTTFRACVTSALLVLLSAPPALAQRGGGSGMRAGDSFKERKVAEWRGNAQVSGKITDEAGKGVAEARVTFIFTKSNDGFFATTKKNGEFSAKDIKAGEWRVQIDAPNFITVRQTLTIADSKNPPLAVTLKRDNSPELLTKAEGLFKEGKNAEARAEYMTVLAAHPELTGINRAIAFTYGREKNHPEALKYLDLALASNPDDTTLLQLAAASAMETGEFPRAMKYLGAIDAATLADPDALLNAALNLLNRRRSVDGATVLNRVIERFPENADAYFYRAYANLQSNKTAEAKPDLEKYLALSPSGPQAAKAKELLDSIK
;
A
#
# COMPACT_ATOMS: atom_id res chain seq x y z
N MET A 1 27.65 9.98 27.44
CA MET A 1 26.29 9.58 27.86
C MET A 1 25.45 9.49 26.60
N THR A 2 25.41 8.29 26.02
CA THR A 2 24.75 7.97 24.76
C THR A 2 23.53 7.12 25.09
N THR A 3 22.34 7.68 24.90
CA THR A 3 21.06 7.03 25.20
C THR A 3 20.62 6.20 24.00
N THR A 4 20.56 4.90 24.23
CA THR A 4 20.19 3.84 23.28
C THR A 4 18.69 3.89 22.99
N PHE A 5 18.29 4.18 21.75
CA PHE A 5 16.91 4.02 21.31
C PHE A 5 16.64 2.54 21.00
N ARG A 6 15.77 1.92 21.81
CA ARG A 6 15.15 0.61 21.54
C ARG A 6 14.13 0.77 20.41
N ALA A 7 14.35 0.12 19.28
CA ALA A 7 13.31 -0.12 18.28
C ALA A 7 12.67 -1.48 18.55
N CYS A 8 11.48 -1.46 19.15
CA CYS A 8 10.59 -2.60 19.22
C CYS A 8 9.72 -2.55 17.95
N VAL A 9 10.05 -3.37 16.95
CA VAL A 9 9.16 -3.64 15.81
C VAL A 9 9.15 -5.15 15.60
N THR A 10 8.32 -5.81 16.39
CA THR A 10 7.91 -7.20 16.17
C THR A 10 6.40 -7.24 16.20
N SER A 11 5.82 -7.91 15.20
CA SER A 11 4.38 -8.15 14.98
C SER A 11 3.66 -6.98 14.29
N ALA A 12 2.87 -7.16 13.22
CA ALA A 12 2.17 -8.35 12.77
C ALA A 12 2.11 -8.37 11.24
N LEU A 13 2.80 -9.33 10.62
CA LEU A 13 2.37 -9.86 9.33
C LEU A 13 1.26 -10.86 9.67
N LEU A 14 0.04 -10.35 9.86
CA LEU A 14 -1.12 -11.21 10.01
C LEU A 14 -1.31 -11.91 8.67
N VAL A 15 -0.96 -13.20 8.63
CA VAL A 15 -1.31 -14.11 7.55
C VAL A 15 -2.84 -14.11 7.48
N LEU A 16 -3.41 -13.27 6.64
CA LEU A 16 -4.75 -13.49 6.12
C LEU A 16 -4.64 -14.72 5.23
N LEU A 17 -4.75 -15.89 5.85
CA LEU A 17 -5.32 -17.04 5.17
C LEU A 17 -6.67 -16.56 4.66
N SER A 18 -6.73 -16.18 3.38
CA SER A 18 -7.99 -16.22 2.66
C SER A 18 -8.45 -17.66 2.78
N ALA A 19 -9.40 -17.91 3.69
CA ALA A 19 -10.05 -19.19 3.77
C ALA A 19 -10.58 -19.46 2.35
N PRO A 20 -10.12 -20.52 1.66
CA PRO A 20 -10.73 -20.88 0.40
C PRO A 20 -12.22 -21.15 0.66
N PRO A 21 -13.12 -20.88 -0.30
CA PRO A 21 -14.52 -21.24 -0.15
C PRO A 21 -14.62 -22.68 0.33
N ALA A 22 -15.41 -22.90 1.37
CA ALA A 22 -15.56 -24.19 2.05
C ALA A 22 -16.12 -25.22 1.06
N LEU A 23 -15.26 -25.84 0.28
CA LEU A 23 -15.57 -26.98 -0.57
C LEU A 23 -15.46 -28.22 0.31
N ALA A 24 -16.61 -28.84 0.57
CA ALA A 24 -16.79 -29.92 1.53
C ALA A 24 -15.72 -31.03 1.41
N GLN A 25 -14.96 -31.23 2.49
CA GLN A 25 -14.06 -32.38 2.66
C GLN A 25 -14.87 -33.67 2.87
N ARG A 26 -14.41 -34.75 2.25
CA ARG A 26 -15.00 -36.10 2.31
C ARG A 26 -14.50 -36.80 3.59
N GLY A 27 -15.29 -36.77 4.65
CA GLY A 27 -15.07 -37.56 5.88
C GLY A 27 -15.79 -38.91 5.81
N GLY A 28 -15.06 -39.99 6.09
CA GLY A 28 -15.56 -41.37 6.09
C GLY A 28 -16.35 -41.74 7.35
N GLY A 29 -17.41 -42.54 7.12
CA GLY A 29 -18.00 -43.56 8.00
C GLY A 29 -18.25 -43.26 9.48
N SER A 30 -19.52 -43.08 9.86
CA SER A 30 -20.09 -43.70 11.07
C SER A 30 -21.61 -43.85 10.93
N GLY A 31 -22.15 -44.90 11.55
CA GLY A 31 -23.47 -45.55 11.39
C GLY A 31 -24.71 -44.69 11.08
N MET A 32 -25.52 -45.17 10.13
CA MET A 32 -26.88 -44.69 9.87
C MET A 32 -27.87 -45.21 10.92
N ARG A 33 -28.68 -44.32 11.50
CA ARG A 33 -29.92 -44.67 12.23
C ARG A 33 -31.13 -44.50 11.32
N ALA A 34 -32.12 -45.38 11.47
CA ALA A 34 -33.39 -45.27 10.76
C ALA A 34 -34.19 -44.06 11.29
N GLY A 35 -34.39 -43.04 10.44
CA GLY A 35 -35.18 -41.85 10.79
C GLY A 35 -34.72 -40.54 10.17
N ASP A 36 -33.51 -40.48 9.59
CA ASP A 36 -33.04 -39.25 8.94
C ASP A 36 -33.76 -39.04 7.60
N SER A 37 -34.68 -38.06 7.57
CA SER A 37 -35.24 -37.50 6.35
C SER A 37 -34.11 -37.16 5.38
N PHE A 38 -34.18 -37.68 4.16
CA PHE A 38 -33.26 -37.33 3.07
C PHE A 38 -33.31 -35.81 2.86
N LYS A 39 -32.40 -35.06 3.49
CA LYS A 39 -31.98 -33.78 2.94
C LYS A 39 -31.36 -34.12 1.61
N GLU A 40 -32.12 -33.92 0.52
CA GLU A 40 -31.61 -34.06 -0.84
C GLU A 40 -30.28 -33.32 -0.91
N ARG A 41 -29.17 -34.08 -1.00
CA ARG A 41 -27.88 -33.47 -1.27
C ARG A 41 -27.99 -32.98 -2.71
N LYS A 42 -28.34 -31.69 -2.87
CA LYS A 42 -28.38 -31.04 -4.18
C LYS A 42 -27.09 -31.42 -4.92
N VAL A 43 -27.24 -32.18 -6.00
CA VAL A 43 -26.09 -32.64 -6.77
C VAL A 43 -25.38 -31.40 -7.29
N ALA A 44 -24.08 -31.30 -7.02
CA ALA A 44 -23.33 -30.13 -7.43
C ALA A 44 -23.41 -29.97 -8.95
N GLU A 45 -23.75 -28.77 -9.41
CA GLU A 45 -24.15 -28.51 -10.80
C GLU A 45 -23.00 -28.74 -11.80
N TRP A 46 -21.78 -28.76 -11.28
CA TRP A 46 -20.54 -28.99 -11.99
C TRP A 46 -20.21 -30.47 -12.26
N ARG A 47 -20.97 -31.42 -11.70
CA ARG A 47 -20.74 -32.84 -11.93
C ARG A 47 -21.14 -33.26 -13.34
N GLY A 48 -20.26 -34.02 -14.00
CA GLY A 48 -20.48 -34.61 -15.32
C GLY A 48 -19.59 -35.83 -15.54
N ASN A 49 -19.40 -36.23 -16.80
CA ASN A 49 -18.68 -37.47 -17.15
C ASN A 49 -17.29 -37.23 -17.73
N ALA A 50 -16.86 -35.97 -17.85
CA ALA A 50 -15.57 -35.62 -18.42
C ALA A 50 -14.44 -35.81 -17.38
N GLN A 51 -13.23 -35.97 -17.91
CA GLN A 51 -12.00 -36.03 -17.15
C GLN A 51 -10.99 -35.04 -17.73
N VAL A 52 -10.19 -34.44 -16.85
CA VAL A 52 -9.00 -33.67 -17.19
C VAL A 52 -7.83 -34.26 -16.42
N SER A 53 -6.76 -34.59 -17.13
CA SER A 53 -5.47 -34.93 -16.54
C SER A 53 -4.44 -33.90 -16.95
N GLY A 54 -3.30 -33.90 -16.29
CA GLY A 54 -2.28 -32.91 -16.59
C GLY A 54 -1.03 -33.10 -15.77
N LYS A 55 -0.05 -32.22 -16.02
CA LYS A 55 1.22 -32.19 -15.31
C LYS A 55 1.59 -30.74 -15.00
N ILE A 56 1.93 -30.51 -13.74
CA ILE A 56 2.40 -29.23 -13.24
C ILE A 56 3.91 -29.35 -13.01
N THR A 57 4.68 -28.45 -13.61
CA THR A 57 6.15 -28.45 -13.54
C THR A 57 6.67 -27.11 -13.07
N ASP A 58 7.90 -27.05 -12.55
CA ASP A 58 8.63 -25.81 -12.35
C ASP A 58 9.38 -25.40 -13.63
N GLU A 59 10.04 -24.25 -13.60
CA GLU A 59 10.83 -23.72 -14.74
C GLU A 59 12.01 -24.62 -15.14
N ALA A 60 12.44 -25.54 -14.28
CA ALA A 60 13.44 -26.56 -14.60
C ALA A 60 12.84 -27.84 -15.19
N GLY A 61 11.52 -27.89 -15.40
CA GLY A 61 10.78 -29.04 -15.91
C GLY A 61 10.54 -30.14 -14.87
N LYS A 62 10.88 -29.91 -13.59
CA LYS A 62 10.65 -30.86 -12.50
C LYS A 62 9.20 -30.80 -12.08
N GLY A 63 8.59 -31.95 -11.82
CA GLY A 63 7.20 -32.01 -11.35
C GLY A 63 7.01 -31.34 -10.00
N VAL A 64 5.99 -30.48 -9.88
CA VAL A 64 5.64 -29.83 -8.61
C VAL A 64 4.71 -30.75 -7.83
N ALA A 65 5.19 -31.29 -6.72
CA ALA A 65 4.41 -32.15 -5.84
C ALA A 65 3.43 -31.34 -4.99
N GLU A 66 2.28 -31.95 -4.66
CA GLU A 66 1.28 -31.39 -3.75
C GLU A 66 0.68 -30.04 -4.18
N ALA A 67 0.85 -29.65 -5.44
CA ALA A 67 0.17 -28.49 -6.02
C ALA A 67 -1.34 -28.75 -6.04
N ARG A 68 -2.10 -27.76 -5.57
CA ARG A 68 -3.56 -27.79 -5.53
C ARG A 68 -4.10 -27.20 -6.82
N VAL A 69 -4.74 -28.04 -7.64
CA VAL A 69 -5.41 -27.66 -8.89
C VAL A 69 -6.90 -27.53 -8.62
N THR A 70 -7.36 -26.31 -8.37
CA THR A 70 -8.75 -25.97 -8.07
C THR A 70 -9.52 -25.66 -9.35
N PHE A 71 -10.58 -26.40 -9.61
CA PHE A 71 -11.50 -26.22 -10.73
C PHE A 71 -12.77 -25.54 -10.23
N ILE A 72 -13.13 -24.39 -10.80
CA ILE A 72 -14.32 -23.61 -10.47
C ILE A 72 -15.19 -23.49 -11.71
N PHE A 73 -16.38 -24.08 -11.71
CA PHE A 73 -17.31 -24.01 -12.84
C PHE A 73 -17.90 -22.61 -12.95
N THR A 74 -17.78 -21.97 -14.11
CA THR A 74 -18.12 -20.54 -14.23
C THR A 74 -19.60 -20.26 -14.05
N LYS A 75 -20.46 -21.22 -14.44
CA LYS A 75 -21.92 -21.07 -14.40
C LYS A 75 -22.50 -20.99 -12.99
N SER A 76 -21.99 -21.81 -12.07
CA SER A 76 -22.50 -21.93 -10.69
C SER A 76 -21.52 -21.39 -9.63
N ASN A 77 -20.30 -21.01 -10.03
CA ASN A 77 -19.24 -20.49 -9.16
C ASN A 77 -18.87 -21.44 -8.00
N ASP A 78 -19.06 -22.74 -8.18
CA ASP A 78 -18.66 -23.81 -7.28
C ASP A 78 -17.74 -24.81 -8.01
N GLY A 79 -17.17 -25.77 -7.28
CA GLY A 79 -16.24 -26.70 -7.90
C GLY A 79 -15.55 -27.64 -6.92
N PHE A 80 -14.33 -28.06 -7.26
CA PHE A 80 -13.53 -29.01 -6.49
C PHE A 80 -12.03 -28.80 -6.75
N PHE A 81 -11.17 -29.59 -6.13
CA PHE A 81 -9.74 -29.57 -6.42
C PHE A 81 -9.17 -30.99 -6.56
N ALA A 82 -8.07 -31.07 -7.30
CA ALA A 82 -7.18 -32.22 -7.33
C ALA A 82 -5.80 -31.81 -6.79
N THR A 83 -5.02 -32.77 -6.35
CA THR A 83 -3.64 -32.54 -5.87
C THR A 83 -2.67 -33.31 -6.77
N THR A 84 -1.55 -32.67 -7.13
CA THR A 84 -0.51 -33.32 -7.94
C THR A 84 0.26 -34.38 -7.13
N LYS A 85 0.68 -35.43 -7.83
CA LYS A 85 1.61 -36.45 -7.31
C LYS A 85 3.04 -35.90 -7.24
N LYS A 86 3.96 -36.70 -6.69
CA LYS A 86 5.40 -36.38 -6.61
C LYS A 86 6.04 -35.99 -7.95
N ASN A 87 5.54 -36.53 -9.07
CA ASN A 87 6.03 -36.23 -10.42
C ASN A 87 5.29 -35.05 -11.09
N GLY A 88 4.41 -34.34 -10.36
CA GLY A 88 3.63 -33.22 -10.88
C GLY A 88 2.34 -33.60 -11.61
N GLU A 89 2.07 -34.90 -11.80
CA GLU A 89 0.86 -35.34 -12.51
C GLU A 89 -0.38 -35.28 -11.62
N PHE A 90 -1.51 -34.91 -12.21
CA PHE A 90 -2.82 -34.96 -11.55
C PHE A 90 -3.89 -35.51 -12.49
N SER A 91 -5.01 -35.92 -11.91
CA SER A 91 -6.22 -36.32 -12.63
C SER A 91 -7.45 -35.87 -11.88
N ALA A 92 -8.34 -35.17 -12.58
CA ALA A 92 -9.61 -34.66 -12.10
C ALA A 92 -10.74 -35.30 -12.92
N LYS A 93 -11.71 -35.90 -12.25
CA LYS A 93 -12.84 -36.65 -12.85
C LYS A 93 -14.17 -36.03 -12.41
N ASP A 94 -15.25 -36.56 -12.95
CA ASP A 94 -16.63 -36.17 -12.65
C ASP A 94 -16.93 -34.73 -13.04
N ILE A 95 -16.38 -34.29 -14.18
CA ILE A 95 -16.42 -32.90 -14.64
C ILE A 95 -17.51 -32.72 -15.69
N LYS A 96 -18.29 -31.64 -15.58
CA LYS A 96 -19.24 -31.23 -16.60
C LYS A 96 -18.58 -30.43 -17.73
N ALA A 97 -19.03 -30.66 -18.95
CA ALA A 97 -18.62 -29.85 -20.08
C ALA A 97 -19.05 -28.39 -19.91
N GLY A 98 -18.21 -27.46 -20.35
CA GLY A 98 -18.41 -26.02 -20.26
C GLY A 98 -17.14 -25.29 -19.83
N GLU A 99 -17.31 -24.05 -19.39
CA GLU A 99 -16.20 -23.19 -19.00
C GLU A 99 -15.87 -23.32 -17.51
N TRP A 100 -14.57 -23.36 -17.23
CA TRP A 100 -14.02 -23.51 -15.90
C TRP A 100 -12.92 -22.50 -15.68
N ARG A 101 -12.85 -21.91 -14.50
CA ARG A 101 -11.63 -21.24 -14.01
C ARG A 101 -10.80 -22.27 -13.26
N VAL A 102 -9.53 -22.37 -13.60
CA VAL A 102 -8.56 -23.22 -12.94
C VAL A 102 -7.57 -22.34 -12.20
N GLN A 103 -7.41 -22.59 -10.90
CA GLN A 103 -6.40 -21.98 -10.05
C GLN A 103 -5.42 -23.06 -9.58
N ILE A 104 -4.13 -22.83 -9.73
CA ILE A 104 -3.06 -23.74 -9.33
C ILE A 104 -2.21 -23.05 -8.29
N ASP A 105 -2.25 -23.57 -7.06
CA ASP A 105 -1.50 -23.07 -5.91
C ASP A 105 -0.47 -24.12 -5.47
N ALA A 106 0.77 -23.71 -5.19
CA ALA A 106 1.78 -24.58 -4.59
C ALA A 106 2.71 -23.77 -3.66
N PRO A 107 3.25 -24.37 -2.59
CA PRO A 107 4.17 -23.67 -1.70
C PRO A 107 5.41 -23.14 -2.44
N ASN A 108 5.73 -21.85 -2.24
CA ASN A 108 6.85 -21.15 -2.88
C ASN A 108 6.72 -20.98 -4.41
N PHE A 109 5.51 -21.01 -4.96
CA PHE A 109 5.24 -20.74 -6.37
C PHE A 109 4.18 -19.65 -6.53
N ILE A 110 4.30 -18.86 -7.60
CA ILE A 110 3.30 -17.88 -8.00
C ILE A 110 2.03 -18.62 -8.44
N THR A 111 0.89 -18.21 -7.90
CA THR A 111 -0.40 -18.81 -8.22
C THR A 111 -0.77 -18.56 -9.68
N VAL A 112 -1.09 -19.62 -10.41
CA VAL A 112 -1.55 -19.51 -11.80
C VAL A 112 -3.07 -19.59 -11.85
N ARG A 113 -3.70 -18.64 -12.56
CA ARG A 113 -5.14 -18.64 -12.84
C ARG A 113 -5.37 -18.60 -14.34
N GLN A 114 -6.19 -19.50 -14.85
CA GLN A 114 -6.55 -19.56 -16.27
C GLN A 114 -7.97 -20.08 -16.49
N THR A 115 -8.55 -19.80 -17.65
CA THR A 115 -9.82 -20.39 -18.05
C THR A 115 -9.58 -21.64 -18.91
N LEU A 116 -10.39 -22.66 -18.73
CA LEU A 116 -10.38 -23.91 -19.47
C LEU A 116 -11.79 -24.19 -19.99
N THR A 117 -11.92 -24.51 -21.28
CA THR A 117 -13.15 -25.08 -21.83
C THR A 117 -13.02 -26.59 -21.85
N ILE A 118 -13.91 -27.28 -21.15
CA ILE A 118 -13.91 -28.74 -21.03
C ILE A 118 -15.05 -29.28 -21.90
N ALA A 119 -14.74 -30.21 -22.80
CA ALA A 119 -15.71 -30.95 -23.60
C ALA A 119 -16.12 -32.25 -22.90
N ASP A 120 -17.18 -32.89 -23.38
CA ASP A 120 -17.70 -34.15 -22.81
C ASP A 120 -16.67 -35.31 -22.91
N SER A 121 -15.75 -35.26 -23.86
CA SER A 121 -14.67 -36.24 -24.02
C SER A 121 -13.47 -35.64 -24.75
N LYS A 122 -12.34 -36.39 -24.76
CA LYS A 122 -11.09 -36.04 -25.49
C LYS A 122 -10.50 -34.67 -25.12
N ASN A 123 -10.57 -34.30 -23.85
CA ASN A 123 -9.92 -33.08 -23.35
C ASN A 123 -8.39 -33.22 -23.41
N PRO A 124 -7.65 -32.21 -23.92
CA PRO A 124 -6.20 -32.23 -23.93
C PRO A 124 -5.64 -32.20 -22.49
N PRO A 125 -4.45 -32.76 -22.25
CA PRO A 125 -3.83 -32.70 -20.94
C PRO A 125 -3.47 -31.25 -20.60
N LEU A 126 -3.75 -30.85 -19.35
CA LEU A 126 -3.37 -29.54 -18.84
C LEU A 126 -1.88 -29.56 -18.44
N ALA A 127 -1.05 -28.86 -19.21
CA ALA A 127 0.35 -28.63 -18.86
C ALA A 127 0.53 -27.19 -18.38
N VAL A 128 1.05 -27.01 -17.16
CA VAL A 128 1.34 -25.67 -16.59
C VAL A 128 2.72 -25.68 -15.96
N THR A 129 3.49 -24.64 -16.26
CA THR A 129 4.77 -24.37 -15.62
C THR A 129 4.58 -23.28 -14.57
N LEU A 130 4.83 -23.61 -13.30
CA LEU A 130 4.80 -22.68 -12.19
C LEU A 130 6.15 -21.97 -12.05
N LYS A 131 6.09 -20.66 -11.83
CA LYS A 131 7.26 -19.86 -11.51
C LYS A 131 7.47 -19.84 -10.00
N ARG A 132 8.71 -19.97 -9.56
CA ARG A 132 9.04 -19.87 -8.13
C ARG A 132 8.68 -18.47 -7.64
N ASP A 133 8.04 -18.42 -6.49
CA ASP A 133 7.84 -17.19 -5.75
C ASP A 133 9.10 -16.90 -4.93
N ASN A 134 9.89 -15.93 -5.39
CA ASN A 134 11.08 -15.41 -4.73
C ASN A 134 10.82 -14.07 -4.02
N SER A 135 9.55 -13.72 -3.82
CA SER A 135 9.18 -12.42 -3.28
C SER A 135 9.79 -12.11 -1.91
N PRO A 136 9.86 -13.05 -0.94
CA PRO A 136 10.53 -12.79 0.33
C PRO A 136 12.01 -12.41 0.19
N GLU A 137 12.74 -13.11 -0.69
CA GLU A 137 14.15 -12.83 -0.97
C GLU A 137 14.31 -11.49 -1.69
N LEU A 138 13.45 -11.18 -2.66
CA LEU A 138 13.43 -9.91 -3.37
C LEU A 138 13.15 -8.74 -2.42
N LEU A 139 12.17 -8.87 -1.52
CA LEU A 139 11.86 -7.83 -0.53
C LEU A 139 13.03 -7.60 0.44
N THR A 140 13.69 -8.67 0.88
CA THR A 140 14.88 -8.57 1.74
C THR A 140 16.02 -7.84 1.03
N LYS A 141 16.25 -8.17 -0.24
CA LYS A 141 17.25 -7.50 -1.09
C LYS A 141 16.88 -6.02 -1.31
N ALA A 142 15.63 -5.73 -1.65
CA ALA A 142 15.13 -4.39 -1.89
C ALA A 142 15.33 -3.49 -0.67
N GLU A 143 15.03 -3.99 0.53
CA GLU A 143 15.22 -3.26 1.78
C GLU A 143 16.70 -2.97 2.06
N GLY A 144 17.60 -3.93 1.77
CA GLY A 144 19.04 -3.71 1.86
C GLY A 144 19.51 -2.60 0.92
N LEU A 145 19.12 -2.68 -0.36
CA LEU A 145 19.42 -1.66 -1.37
C LEU A 145 18.87 -0.29 -1.00
N PHE A 146 17.65 -0.24 -0.45
CA PHE A 146 17.05 1.01 0.01
C PHE A 146 17.85 1.63 1.16
N LYS A 147 18.28 0.84 2.15
CA LYS A 147 19.15 1.32 3.25
C LYS A 147 20.49 1.84 2.75
N GLU A 148 21.07 1.20 1.74
CA GLU A 148 22.30 1.65 1.05
C GLU A 148 22.10 2.92 0.20
N GLY A 149 20.85 3.33 -0.03
CA GLY A 149 20.52 4.49 -0.88
C GLY A 149 20.46 4.19 -2.37
N LYS A 150 20.56 2.92 -2.77
CA LYS A 150 20.39 2.43 -4.15
C LYS A 150 18.91 2.36 -4.51
N ASN A 151 18.27 3.52 -4.58
CA ASN A 151 16.82 3.66 -4.69
C ASN A 151 16.26 3.01 -5.97
N ALA A 152 16.88 3.23 -7.13
CA ALA A 152 16.46 2.62 -8.39
C ALA A 152 16.54 1.08 -8.38
N GLU A 153 17.61 0.52 -7.82
CA GLU A 153 17.79 -0.94 -7.71
C GLU A 153 16.76 -1.53 -6.73
N ALA A 154 16.59 -0.91 -5.56
CA ALA A 154 15.57 -1.31 -4.59
C ALA A 154 14.16 -1.31 -5.22
N ARG A 155 13.84 -0.25 -5.96
CA ARG A 155 12.56 -0.10 -6.66
C ARG A 155 12.32 -1.19 -7.69
N ALA A 156 13.34 -1.60 -8.46
CA ALA A 156 13.20 -2.67 -9.44
C ALA A 156 12.78 -4.00 -8.78
N GLU A 157 13.35 -4.30 -7.60
CA GLU A 157 12.97 -5.49 -6.83
C GLU A 157 11.55 -5.38 -6.26
N TYR A 158 11.18 -4.22 -5.68
CA TYR A 158 9.82 -3.97 -5.21
C TYR A 158 8.77 -4.11 -6.33
N MET A 159 9.06 -3.58 -7.53
CA MET A 159 8.16 -3.67 -8.68
C MET A 159 8.03 -5.10 -9.19
N THR A 160 9.09 -5.91 -9.14
CA THR A 160 9.05 -7.33 -9.49
C THR A 160 8.11 -8.10 -8.55
N VAL A 161 8.19 -7.82 -7.25
CA VAL A 161 7.28 -8.43 -6.26
C VAL A 161 5.84 -7.98 -6.48
N LEU A 162 5.61 -6.69 -6.70
CA LEU A 162 4.26 -6.17 -6.93
C LEU A 162 3.62 -6.70 -8.22
N ALA A 163 4.43 -6.99 -9.25
CA ALA A 163 3.94 -7.63 -10.47
C ALA A 163 3.52 -9.09 -10.25
N ALA A 164 4.21 -9.81 -9.37
CA ALA A 164 3.86 -11.18 -8.98
C ALA A 164 2.67 -11.24 -8.01
N HIS A 165 2.58 -10.26 -7.11
CA HIS A 165 1.57 -10.17 -6.05
C HIS A 165 0.94 -8.77 -5.99
N PRO A 166 0.03 -8.44 -6.93
CA PRO A 166 -0.60 -7.11 -7.00
C PRO A 166 -1.41 -6.73 -5.76
N GLU A 167 -1.82 -7.72 -4.95
CA GLU A 167 -2.51 -7.53 -3.68
C GLU A 167 -1.62 -6.98 -2.56
N LEU A 168 -0.28 -7.05 -2.70
CA LEU A 168 0.67 -6.49 -1.73
C LEU A 168 0.82 -4.98 -1.89
N THR A 169 -0.30 -4.26 -1.78
CA THR A 169 -0.39 -2.81 -2.00
C THR A 169 0.51 -1.99 -1.05
N GLY A 170 0.87 -2.55 0.11
CA GLY A 170 1.82 -1.93 1.05
C GLY A 170 3.20 -1.65 0.46
N ILE A 171 3.59 -2.34 -0.62
CA ILE A 171 4.86 -2.11 -1.34
C ILE A 171 4.88 -0.73 -2.01
N ASN A 172 3.73 -0.17 -2.38
CA ASN A 172 3.65 1.17 -2.99
C ASN A 172 4.28 2.25 -2.10
N ARG A 173 4.21 2.09 -0.76
CA ARG A 173 4.91 2.96 0.20
C ARG A 173 6.41 2.98 -0.08
N ALA A 174 7.04 1.82 -0.15
CA ALA A 174 8.48 1.72 -0.38
C ALA A 174 8.89 2.30 -1.75
N ILE A 175 8.10 2.02 -2.80
CA ILE A 175 8.32 2.58 -4.13
C ILE A 175 8.22 4.12 -4.10
N ALA A 176 7.21 4.68 -3.46
CA ALA A 176 7.07 6.13 -3.28
C ALA A 176 8.29 6.76 -2.60
N PHE A 177 8.80 6.16 -1.52
CA PHE A 177 10.01 6.66 -0.85
C PHE A 177 11.25 6.60 -1.74
N THR A 178 11.41 5.57 -2.58
CA THR A 178 12.55 5.50 -3.51
C THR A 178 12.53 6.67 -4.49
N TYR A 179 11.38 6.99 -5.09
CA TYR A 179 11.24 8.14 -5.97
C TYR A 179 11.38 9.47 -5.24
N GLY A 180 10.84 9.57 -4.02
CA GLY A 180 10.98 10.75 -3.17
C GLY A 180 12.45 11.08 -2.87
N ARG A 181 13.27 10.08 -2.54
CA ARG A 181 14.72 10.26 -2.31
C ARG A 181 15.47 10.68 -3.57
N GLU A 182 15.02 10.23 -4.73
CA GLU A 182 15.55 10.64 -6.03
C GLU A 182 15.00 11.98 -6.53
N LYS A 183 14.10 12.62 -5.76
CA LYS A 183 13.37 13.84 -6.14
C LYS A 183 12.57 13.70 -7.44
N ASN A 184 12.23 12.48 -7.83
CA ASN A 184 11.31 12.23 -8.93
C ASN A 184 9.87 12.37 -8.41
N HIS A 185 9.48 13.61 -8.13
CA HIS A 185 8.20 13.95 -7.52
C HIS A 185 6.97 13.51 -8.34
N PRO A 186 6.95 13.60 -9.69
CA PRO A 186 5.83 13.09 -10.48
C PRO A 186 5.58 11.60 -10.29
N GLU A 187 6.62 10.76 -10.31
CA GLU A 187 6.46 9.33 -10.05
C GLU A 187 6.16 9.04 -8.57
N ALA A 188 6.79 9.77 -7.64
CA ALA A 188 6.48 9.64 -6.22
C ALA A 188 4.98 9.83 -5.96
N LEU A 189 4.36 10.88 -6.53
CA LEU A 189 2.93 11.17 -6.36
C LEU A 189 2.02 10.02 -6.80
N LYS A 190 2.35 9.31 -7.90
CA LYS A 190 1.57 8.16 -8.36
C LYS A 190 1.52 7.05 -7.31
N TYR A 191 2.67 6.69 -6.74
CA TYR A 191 2.76 5.63 -5.74
C TYR A 191 2.30 6.10 -4.35
N LEU A 192 2.39 7.40 -4.06
CA LEU A 192 1.83 8.00 -2.84
C LEU A 192 0.30 7.91 -2.82
N ASP A 193 -0.36 8.16 -3.95
CA ASP A 193 -1.82 7.97 -4.05
C ASP A 193 -2.23 6.53 -3.76
N LEU A 194 -1.51 5.56 -4.35
CA LEU A 194 -1.77 4.14 -4.13
C LEU A 194 -1.55 3.74 -2.66
N ALA A 195 -0.49 4.24 -2.04
CA ALA A 195 -0.18 3.94 -0.64
C ALA A 195 -1.19 4.57 0.34
N LEU A 196 -1.58 5.83 0.09
CA LEU A 196 -2.56 6.56 0.90
C LEU A 196 -3.99 6.03 0.72
N ALA A 197 -4.30 5.35 -0.39
CA ALA A 197 -5.61 4.70 -0.56
C ALA A 197 -5.85 3.59 0.49
N SER A 198 -4.80 2.89 0.93
CA SER A 198 -4.89 1.90 2.01
C SER A 198 -4.64 2.48 3.40
N ASN A 199 -3.81 3.51 3.51
CA ASN A 199 -3.39 4.12 4.77
C ASN A 199 -3.55 5.65 4.70
N PRO A 200 -4.79 6.17 4.74
CA PRO A 200 -5.06 7.60 4.48
C PRO A 200 -4.43 8.54 5.51
N ASP A 201 -4.17 8.04 6.72
CA ASP A 201 -3.72 8.83 7.87
C ASP A 201 -2.21 8.65 8.17
N ASP A 202 -1.43 8.01 7.28
CA ASP A 202 0.02 7.91 7.46
C ASP A 202 0.66 9.30 7.27
N THR A 203 0.93 9.97 8.39
CA THR A 203 1.54 11.30 8.45
C THR A 203 2.84 11.39 7.63
N THR A 204 3.66 10.34 7.59
CA THR A 204 4.92 10.36 6.83
C THR A 204 4.63 10.37 5.33
N LEU A 205 3.66 9.58 4.88
CA LEU A 205 3.22 9.57 3.49
C LEU A 205 2.56 10.88 3.08
N LEU A 206 1.70 11.44 3.94
CA LEU A 206 1.04 12.73 3.71
C LEU A 206 2.06 13.87 3.60
N GLN A 207 3.09 13.88 4.45
CA GLN A 207 4.19 14.85 4.38
C GLN A 207 4.96 14.76 3.06
N LEU A 208 5.34 13.54 2.65
CA LEU A 208 6.04 13.32 1.38
C LEU A 208 5.16 13.68 0.16
N ALA A 209 3.86 13.40 0.23
CA ALA A 209 2.89 13.75 -0.80
C ALA A 209 2.68 15.26 -0.90
N ALA A 210 2.53 15.95 0.22
CA ALA A 210 2.48 17.41 0.26
C ALA A 210 3.74 18.03 -0.33
N ALA A 211 4.92 17.58 0.08
CA ALA A 211 6.19 18.07 -0.45
C ALA A 211 6.32 17.82 -1.95
N SER A 212 6.02 16.61 -2.42
CA SER A 212 6.09 16.27 -3.85
C SER A 212 5.07 17.03 -4.70
N ALA A 213 3.88 17.29 -4.17
CA ALA A 213 2.87 18.13 -4.81
C ALA A 213 3.31 19.60 -4.90
N MET A 214 3.99 20.14 -3.87
CA MET A 214 4.56 21.49 -3.94
C MET A 214 5.68 21.60 -4.98
N GLU A 215 6.57 20.60 -5.06
CA GLU A 215 7.67 20.60 -6.05
C GLU A 215 7.19 20.46 -7.49
N THR A 216 6.03 19.85 -7.70
CA THR A 216 5.39 19.73 -9.04
C THR A 216 4.43 20.88 -9.34
N GLY A 217 4.22 21.80 -8.40
CA GLY A 217 3.27 22.92 -8.56
C GLY A 217 1.79 22.52 -8.42
N GLU A 218 1.50 21.27 -8.02
CA GLU A 218 0.15 20.77 -7.73
C GLU A 218 -0.36 21.26 -6.36
N PHE A 219 -0.35 22.57 -6.14
CA PHE A 219 -0.64 23.14 -4.82
C PHE A 219 -2.02 22.82 -4.24
N PRO A 220 -3.14 22.76 -5.00
CA PRO A 220 -4.42 22.35 -4.43
C PRO A 220 -4.35 20.94 -3.81
N ARG A 221 -3.57 20.06 -4.43
CA ARG A 221 -3.33 18.70 -3.96
C ARG A 221 -2.41 18.69 -2.75
N ALA A 222 -1.36 19.52 -2.75
CA ALA A 222 -0.51 19.74 -1.58
C ALA A 222 -1.33 20.16 -0.35
N MET A 223 -2.24 21.13 -0.51
CA MET A 223 -3.11 21.58 0.58
C MET A 223 -4.07 20.50 1.06
N LYS A 224 -4.57 19.64 0.16
CA LYS A 224 -5.36 18.47 0.56
C LYS A 224 -4.56 17.51 1.44
N TYR A 225 -3.32 17.18 1.07
CA TYR A 225 -2.47 16.31 1.88
C TYR A 225 -2.10 16.94 3.22
N LEU A 226 -1.73 18.23 3.22
CA LEU A 226 -1.42 18.95 4.46
C LEU A 226 -2.63 18.98 5.38
N GLY A 227 -3.83 19.24 4.87
CA GLY A 227 -5.07 19.24 5.64
C GLY A 227 -5.43 17.88 6.25
N ALA A 228 -5.00 16.77 5.63
CA ALA A 228 -5.22 15.43 6.14
C ALA A 228 -4.24 15.02 7.26
N ILE A 229 -3.11 15.73 7.43
CA ILE A 229 -2.19 15.47 8.54
C ILE A 229 -2.89 15.85 9.84
N ASP A 230 -3.07 14.92 10.78
CA ASP A 230 -3.56 15.29 12.11
C ASP A 230 -2.46 16.03 12.89
N ALA A 231 -2.65 17.33 13.14
CA ALA A 231 -1.70 18.15 13.86
C ALA A 231 -1.48 17.68 15.31
N ALA A 232 -2.45 16.97 15.92
CA ALA A 232 -2.29 16.40 17.26
C ALA A 232 -1.19 15.32 17.31
N THR A 233 -0.97 14.62 16.19
CA THR A 233 0.05 13.55 16.08
C THR A 233 1.48 14.08 15.91
N LEU A 234 1.65 15.36 15.62
CA LEU A 234 2.96 15.96 15.41
C LEU A 234 3.68 16.16 16.75
N ALA A 235 4.93 15.68 16.80
CA ALA A 235 5.81 15.84 17.96
C ALA A 235 6.41 17.24 18.05
N ASP A 236 6.63 17.87 16.89
CA ASP A 236 7.27 19.16 16.73
C ASP A 236 6.60 19.96 15.59
N PRO A 237 6.83 21.28 15.49
CA PRO A 237 6.19 22.12 14.47
C PRO A 237 6.84 22.00 13.09
N ASP A 238 8.00 21.37 12.96
CA ASP A 238 8.89 21.54 11.81
C ASP A 238 8.25 21.05 10.51
N ALA A 239 7.50 19.95 10.55
CA ALA A 239 6.87 19.40 9.35
C ALA A 239 5.88 20.39 8.69
N LEU A 240 4.99 20.99 9.48
CA LEU A 240 4.02 21.96 8.98
C LEU A 240 4.65 23.35 8.78
N LEU A 241 5.59 23.75 9.63
CA LEU A 241 6.32 25.00 9.48
C LEU A 241 7.13 25.02 8.18
N ASN A 242 7.88 23.97 7.89
CA ASN A 242 8.64 23.84 6.64
C ASN A 242 7.74 23.81 5.42
N ALA A 243 6.57 23.16 5.50
CA ALA A 243 5.58 23.18 4.42
C ALA A 243 5.04 24.60 4.18
N ALA A 244 4.72 25.34 5.25
CA ALA A 244 4.30 26.73 5.15
C ALA A 244 5.39 27.61 4.51
N LEU A 245 6.65 27.47 4.94
CA LEU A 245 7.77 28.20 4.37
C LEU A 245 7.98 27.92 2.89
N ASN A 246 7.83 26.65 2.46
CA ASN A 246 7.88 26.29 1.04
C ASN A 246 6.77 27.02 0.27
N LEU A 247 5.52 27.02 0.78
CA LEU A 247 4.41 27.77 0.19
C LEU A 247 4.70 29.28 0.08
N LEU A 248 5.24 29.90 1.14
CA LEU A 248 5.60 31.32 1.10
C LEU A 248 6.68 31.62 0.05
N ASN A 249 7.71 30.77 -0.06
CA ASN A 249 8.74 30.89 -1.09
C ASN A 249 8.18 30.76 -2.51
N ARG A 250 7.10 29.99 -2.68
CA ARG A 250 6.34 29.85 -3.94
C ARG A 250 5.28 30.93 -4.12
N ARG A 251 5.30 32.01 -3.33
CA ARG A 251 4.32 33.13 -3.33
C ARG A 251 2.88 32.71 -3.05
N ARG A 252 2.70 31.60 -2.34
CA ARG A 252 1.39 31.10 -1.89
C ARG A 252 1.11 31.57 -0.46
N SER A 253 1.06 32.89 -0.27
CA SER A 253 0.97 33.52 1.05
C SER A 253 -0.30 33.13 1.81
N VAL A 254 -1.45 33.02 1.13
CA VAL A 254 -2.72 32.60 1.74
C VAL A 254 -2.67 31.15 2.23
N ASP A 255 -2.14 30.23 1.43
CA ASP A 255 -1.97 28.83 1.80
C ASP A 255 -0.95 28.69 2.95
N GLY A 256 0.18 29.40 2.87
CA GLY A 256 1.19 29.41 3.92
C GLY A 256 0.61 29.89 5.26
N ALA A 257 -0.15 30.99 5.27
CA ALA A 257 -0.84 31.46 6.46
C ALA A 257 -1.85 30.43 7.02
N THR A 258 -2.54 29.70 6.14
CA THR A 258 -3.48 28.64 6.52
C THR A 258 -2.77 27.49 7.22
N VAL A 259 -1.59 27.07 6.74
CA VAL A 259 -0.79 26.02 7.39
C VAL A 259 -0.21 26.54 8.72
N LEU A 260 0.23 27.80 8.79
CA LEU A 260 0.77 28.42 10.00
C LEU A 260 -0.27 28.55 11.11
N ASN A 261 -1.54 28.78 10.78
CA ASN A 261 -2.62 28.74 11.78
C ASN A 261 -2.63 27.41 12.54
N ARG A 262 -2.44 26.31 11.83
CA ARG A 262 -2.44 24.96 12.42
C ARG A 262 -1.20 24.71 13.28
N VAL A 263 -0.05 25.28 12.88
CA VAL A 263 1.16 25.26 13.71
C VAL A 263 0.89 26.00 15.02
N ILE A 264 0.30 27.20 14.97
CA ILE A 264 0.02 28.03 16.14
C ILE A 264 -1.03 27.37 17.05
N GLU A 265 -2.08 26.76 16.49
CA GLU A 265 -3.10 26.02 17.25
C GLU A 265 -2.49 24.88 18.06
N ARG A 266 -1.53 24.13 17.49
CA ARG A 266 -0.90 22.98 18.15
C ARG A 266 0.30 23.37 19.02
N PHE A 267 1.04 24.39 18.63
CA PHE A 267 2.30 24.83 19.21
C PHE A 267 2.27 26.36 19.44
N PRO A 268 1.45 26.83 20.42
CA PRO A 268 1.21 28.26 20.61
C PRO A 268 2.44 29.07 21.07
N GLU A 269 3.50 28.39 21.50
CA GLU A 269 4.77 28.98 21.91
C GLU A 269 5.84 28.94 20.80
N ASN A 270 5.51 28.44 19.61
CA ASN A 270 6.42 28.51 18.47
C ASN A 270 6.46 29.95 17.92
N ALA A 271 7.48 30.71 18.30
CA ALA A 271 7.63 32.10 17.89
C ALA A 271 7.64 32.24 16.35
N ASP A 272 8.45 31.44 15.66
CA ASP A 272 8.65 31.53 14.22
C ASP A 272 7.35 31.45 13.42
N ALA A 273 6.40 30.63 13.85
CA ALA A 273 5.10 30.52 13.20
C ALA A 273 4.34 31.86 13.18
N TYR A 274 4.42 32.66 14.25
CA TYR A 274 3.84 34.00 14.26
C TYR A 274 4.57 34.95 13.31
N PHE A 275 5.91 34.95 13.31
CA PHE A 275 6.68 35.80 12.40
C PHE A 275 6.34 35.50 10.93
N TYR A 276 6.32 34.22 10.55
CA TYR A 276 6.03 33.84 9.18
C TYR A 276 4.55 34.05 8.80
N ARG A 277 3.61 33.98 9.77
CA ARG A 277 2.20 34.28 9.49
C ARG A 277 1.99 35.77 9.31
N ALA A 278 2.64 36.60 10.13
CA ALA A 278 2.70 38.04 9.91
C ALA A 278 3.25 38.37 8.52
N TYR A 279 4.38 37.76 8.15
CA TYR A 279 4.99 37.96 6.84
C TYR A 279 4.05 37.57 5.69
N ALA A 280 3.37 36.41 5.80
CA ALA A 280 2.38 35.95 4.83
C ALA A 280 1.17 36.90 4.71
N ASN A 281 0.71 37.43 5.84
CA ASN A 281 -0.39 38.41 5.90
C ASN A 281 0.02 39.73 5.26
N LEU A 282 1.23 40.25 5.52
CA LEU A 282 1.75 41.46 4.87
C LEU A 282 1.86 41.29 3.35
N GLN A 283 2.36 40.15 2.86
CA GLN A 283 2.38 39.85 1.43
C GLN A 283 0.97 39.82 0.80
N SER A 284 -0.06 39.58 1.62
CA SER A 284 -1.47 39.55 1.21
C SER A 284 -2.20 40.86 1.51
N ASN A 285 -1.49 41.94 1.85
CA ASN A 285 -2.04 43.25 2.26
C ASN A 285 -2.98 43.18 3.49
N LYS A 286 -2.82 42.17 4.35
CA LYS A 286 -3.58 41.94 5.60
C LYS A 286 -2.81 42.50 6.79
N THR A 287 -2.60 43.80 6.77
CA THR A 287 -1.73 44.49 7.74
C THR A 287 -2.27 44.44 9.17
N ALA A 288 -3.59 44.54 9.34
CA ALA A 288 -4.23 44.50 10.65
C ALA A 288 -4.02 43.15 11.35
N GLU A 289 -4.00 42.07 10.58
CA GLU A 289 -3.77 40.71 11.06
C GLU A 289 -2.29 40.42 11.32
N ALA A 290 -1.37 41.08 10.63
CA ALA A 290 0.06 40.89 10.80
C ALA A 290 0.62 41.51 12.08
N LYS A 291 0.08 42.67 12.49
CA LYS A 291 0.55 43.40 13.68
C LYS A 291 0.58 42.56 14.97
N PRO A 292 -0.52 41.91 15.40
CA PRO A 292 -0.51 41.13 16.65
C PRO A 292 0.45 39.93 16.59
N ASP A 293 0.71 39.38 15.40
CA ASP A 293 1.65 38.28 15.22
C ASP A 293 3.12 38.74 15.39
N LEU A 294 3.48 39.93 14.87
CA LEU A 294 4.82 40.50 15.09
C LEU A 294 5.06 40.82 16.56
N GLU A 295 4.05 41.38 17.24
CA GLU A 295 4.09 41.65 18.68
C GLU A 295 4.26 40.35 19.48
N LYS A 296 3.49 39.31 19.15
CA LYS A 296 3.60 37.99 19.79
C LYS A 296 4.96 37.33 19.54
N TYR A 297 5.51 37.42 18.32
CA TYR A 297 6.87 36.96 18.02
C TYR A 297 7.91 37.63 18.91
N LEU A 298 7.88 38.95 19.01
CA LEU A 298 8.83 39.72 19.83
C LEU A 298 8.67 39.46 21.33
N ALA A 299 7.46 39.13 21.80
CA ALA A 299 7.23 38.72 23.17
C ALA A 299 7.82 37.33 23.47
N LEU A 300 7.71 36.37 22.54
CA LEU A 300 8.24 35.02 22.69
C LEU A 300 9.76 34.94 22.43
N SER A 301 10.29 35.75 21.51
CA SER A 301 11.68 35.72 21.06
C SER A 301 12.25 37.12 20.84
N PRO A 302 12.45 37.92 21.92
CA PRO A 302 12.87 39.32 21.82
C PRO A 302 14.28 39.52 21.23
N SER A 303 15.13 38.48 21.28
CA SER A 303 16.46 38.42 20.70
C SER A 303 16.59 37.32 19.64
N GLY A 304 15.46 36.83 19.11
CA GLY A 304 15.43 35.80 18.08
C GLY A 304 16.01 36.24 16.74
N PRO A 305 16.28 35.29 15.81
CA PRO A 305 16.90 35.59 14.51
C PRO A 305 16.16 36.64 13.68
N GLN A 306 14.83 36.71 13.81
CA GLN A 306 13.99 37.64 13.07
C GLN A 306 13.60 38.88 13.89
N ALA A 307 14.10 39.07 15.11
CA ALA A 307 13.65 40.15 16.01
C ALA A 307 13.90 41.55 15.42
N ALA A 308 15.05 41.77 14.79
CA ALA A 308 15.33 43.04 14.11
C ALA A 308 14.34 43.28 12.96
N LYS A 309 14.08 42.24 12.14
CA LYS A 309 13.15 42.34 11.02
C LYS A 309 11.71 42.52 11.48
N ALA A 310 11.30 41.86 12.56
CA ALA A 310 9.97 41.99 13.12
C ALA A 310 9.70 43.41 13.62
N LYS A 311 10.68 44.05 14.29
CA LYS A 311 10.60 45.46 14.70
C LYS A 311 10.47 46.40 13.51
N GLU A 312 11.33 46.21 12.50
CA GLU A 312 11.27 47.00 11.25
C GLU A 312 9.91 46.89 10.56
N LEU A 313 9.36 45.68 10.46
CA LEU A 313 8.03 45.45 9.88
C LEU A 313 6.94 46.12 10.73
N LEU A 314 7.01 46.03 12.06
CA LEU A 314 6.03 46.63 12.96
C LEU A 314 6.04 48.17 12.85
N ASP A 315 7.22 48.79 12.75
CA ASP A 315 7.36 50.24 12.56
C ASP A 315 6.83 50.72 11.20
N SER A 316 6.83 49.85 10.19
CA SER A 316 6.30 50.15 8.85
C SER A 316 4.77 50.09 8.77
N ILE A 317 4.13 49.46 9.75
CA ILE A 317 2.67 49.32 9.85
C ILE A 317 2.11 50.58 10.51
N LYS A 318 1.41 51.41 9.72
CA LYS A 318 0.70 52.61 10.21
C LYS A 318 -0.54 52.26 11.01
#